data_AF-A0AAV9RMI6-F1
#
_entry.id   AF-A0AAV9RMI6-F1
#
_cell.length_a   1.000
_cell.length_b   1.000
_cell.length_c   1.000
_cell.angle_alpha   90.00
_cell.angle_beta   90.00
_cell.angle_gamma   90.00
#
_symmetry.space_group_name_H-M   'P 1'
#
loop_
_entity.id
_entity.type
_entity.pdbx_description
1 polymer ?
#
loop_
_entity_poly.entity_id
_entity_poly.type
_entity_poly.pdbx_seq_one_letter_code
_entity_poly.pdbx_strand_id
1 'polypeptide(L)'
;MAEAAEKLFDLVDSFAESAKRKAAVWPLLIILLILCPEITHTISKDTVEDSKANKKLFLDNLRKALAGQGGSKQLMESAAIACVKLCKASTYINWEDHSTIFLLVQSIVMDLKALLFNPAKPFWRGTGSQNADVELMVDCFVSCFRINPHNNQHFKVCLASSSPSTFHFVLVNSLHRIIINSHLDWWPKIDEVYCYSGELRFMFSDTLNRVIQGTGTHAPLRMTPSLTFIGKKTTSLKFKEKATEQDTRSYKCLLLALVKLIHADPKLMLHNPVKQASEIQSSTAELITGLVQLVSLNTTTQLSQEAMEALLVLHQPDTIELWNPDAPIETFWDIRY
;
A
#
# COMPACT_ATOMS: atom_id res chain seq x y z
N MET A 1 11.25 24.48 22.17
CA MET A 1 10.72 23.14 21.80
C MET A 1 11.86 22.15 21.55
N ALA A 2 12.80 22.43 20.64
CA ALA A 2 13.94 21.54 20.35
C ALA A 2 14.77 21.15 21.58
N GLU A 3 15.09 22.10 22.48
CA GLU A 3 15.85 21.79 23.71
C GLU A 3 15.14 20.78 24.62
N ALA A 4 13.80 20.87 24.74
CA ALA A 4 13.02 19.91 25.51
C ALA A 4 12.99 18.53 24.85
N ALA A 5 12.89 18.49 23.51
CA ALA A 5 12.93 17.25 22.75
C ALA A 5 14.31 16.56 22.86
N GLU A 6 15.40 17.33 22.84
CA GLU A 6 16.74 16.82 23.09
C GLU A 6 16.89 16.24 24.50
N LYS A 7 16.52 17.00 25.55
CA LYS A 7 16.61 16.51 26.93
C LYS A 7 15.78 15.24 27.14
N LEU A 8 14.59 15.18 26.52
CA LEU A 8 13.75 14.00 26.56
C LEU A 8 14.36 12.83 25.78
N PHE A 9 15.04 13.09 24.65
CA PHE A 9 15.77 12.07 23.92
C PHE A 9 16.82 11.42 24.83
N ASP A 10 17.66 12.23 25.47
CA ASP A 10 18.75 11.73 26.32
C ASP A 10 18.20 10.94 27.52
N LEU A 11 17.11 11.42 28.12
CA LEU A 11 16.42 10.71 29.19
C LEU A 11 15.90 9.34 28.71
N VAL A 12 15.16 9.31 27.60
CA VAL A 12 14.55 8.07 27.07
C VAL A 12 15.61 7.08 26.60
N ASP A 13 16.68 7.55 25.96
CA ASP A 13 17.80 6.71 25.51
C ASP A 13 18.53 6.09 26.70
N SER A 14 18.73 6.84 27.79
CA SER A 14 19.37 6.31 29.00
C SER A 14 18.59 5.18 29.68
N PHE A 15 17.25 5.16 29.59
CA PHE A 15 16.42 4.06 30.12
C PHE A 15 16.48 2.79 29.26
N ALA A 16 16.95 2.88 28.02
CA ALA A 16 16.89 1.82 27.02
C ALA A 16 18.09 0.86 27.11
N GLU A 17 18.29 0.24 28.27
CA GLU A 17 19.47 -0.60 28.57
C GLU A 17 19.45 -1.97 27.85
N SER A 18 18.26 -2.48 27.50
CA SER A 18 18.09 -3.81 26.85
C SER A 18 17.52 -3.69 25.45
N ALA A 19 17.74 -4.69 24.59
CA ALA A 19 17.19 -4.73 23.23
C ALA A 19 15.66 -4.58 23.21
N LYS A 20 14.95 -5.15 24.20
CA LYS A 20 13.50 -5.01 24.35
C LYS A 20 13.08 -3.57 24.67
N ARG A 21 13.78 -2.91 25.61
CA ARG A 21 13.50 -1.50 25.96
C ARG A 21 13.86 -0.57 24.80
N LYS A 22 14.99 -0.79 24.12
CA LYS A 22 15.38 -0.10 22.89
C LYS A 22 14.28 -0.20 21.83
N ALA A 23 13.81 -1.42 21.54
CA ALA A 23 12.74 -1.63 20.57
C ALA A 23 11.43 -0.89 20.95
N ALA A 24 11.14 -0.69 22.23
CA ALA A 24 9.96 0.05 22.66
C ALA A 24 10.07 1.57 22.42
N VAL A 25 11.28 2.14 22.46
CA VAL A 25 11.49 3.60 22.44
C VAL A 25 12.02 4.15 21.13
N TRP A 26 12.60 3.34 20.24
CA TRP A 26 13.15 3.82 18.96
C TRP A 26 12.17 4.64 18.11
N PRO A 27 10.87 4.29 18.00
CA PRO A 27 9.91 5.12 17.28
C PRO A 27 9.65 6.48 17.91
N LEU A 28 9.88 6.63 19.23
CA LEU A 28 9.82 7.91 19.92
C LEU A 28 11.12 8.70 19.72
N LEU A 29 12.27 8.04 19.89
CA LEU A 29 13.59 8.67 19.74
C LEU A 29 13.77 9.31 18.36
N ILE A 30 13.31 8.66 17.29
CA ILE A 30 13.40 9.25 15.94
C ILE A 30 12.53 10.50 15.79
N ILE A 31 11.34 10.54 16.41
CA ILE A 31 10.46 11.72 16.38
C ILE A 31 11.10 12.87 17.16
N LEU A 32 11.65 12.58 18.34
CA LEU A 32 12.36 13.59 19.14
C LEU A 32 13.56 14.15 18.37
N LEU A 33 14.27 13.31 17.65
CA LEU A 33 15.39 13.74 16.81
C LEU A 33 14.95 14.60 15.63
N ILE A 34 13.85 14.26 14.95
CA ILE A 34 13.27 15.06 13.86
C ILE A 34 12.88 16.47 14.34
N LEU A 35 12.42 16.60 15.59
CA LEU A 35 12.11 17.90 16.21
C LEU A 35 13.36 18.74 16.56
N CYS A 36 14.56 18.22 16.30
CA CYS A 36 15.84 18.86 16.59
C CYS A 36 16.73 19.00 15.32
N PRO A 37 16.35 19.85 14.34
CA PRO A 37 17.03 19.94 13.04
C PRO A 37 18.52 20.35 13.11
N GLU A 38 18.89 21.20 14.07
CA GLU A 38 20.30 21.56 14.30
C GLU A 38 21.15 20.36 14.71
N ILE A 39 20.55 19.44 15.48
CA ILE A 39 21.23 18.23 15.90
C ILE A 39 21.37 17.26 14.72
N THR A 40 20.34 17.10 13.89
CA THR A 40 20.44 16.26 12.69
C THR A 40 21.51 16.77 11.73
N HIS A 41 21.70 18.09 11.64
CA HIS A 41 22.81 18.69 10.89
C HIS A 41 24.18 18.52 11.55
N THR A 42 24.24 18.51 12.88
CA THR A 42 25.51 18.29 13.59
C THR A 42 25.97 16.84 13.47
N ILE A 43 25.06 15.88 13.65
CA ILE A 43 25.39 14.44 13.63
C ILE A 43 25.63 13.88 12.22
N SER A 44 25.26 14.61 11.17
CA SER A 44 25.60 14.25 9.78
C SER A 44 27.06 14.52 9.43
N LYS A 45 27.80 15.28 10.27
CA LYS A 45 29.24 15.54 10.10
C LYS A 45 30.09 14.34 10.58
N ASP A 46 31.31 14.25 10.06
CA ASP A 46 32.25 13.17 10.42
C ASP A 46 32.65 13.23 11.90
N THR A 47 33.04 14.42 12.37
CA THR A 47 33.32 14.71 13.77
C THR A 47 32.05 15.18 14.48
N VAL A 48 31.69 14.48 15.55
CA VAL A 48 30.53 14.78 16.39
C VAL A 48 31.00 14.98 17.81
N GLU A 49 30.56 16.08 18.43
CA GLU A 49 30.82 16.36 19.84
C GLU A 49 30.32 15.23 20.74
N ASP A 50 31.05 14.92 21.80
CA ASP A 50 30.71 13.82 22.72
C ASP A 50 29.28 13.94 23.27
N SER A 51 28.79 15.16 23.50
CA SER A 51 27.42 15.44 23.96
C SER A 51 26.32 15.02 22.97
N LYS A 52 26.65 14.78 21.70
CA LYS A 52 25.71 14.33 20.64
C LYS A 52 26.03 12.93 20.13
N ALA A 53 27.04 12.25 20.68
CA ALA A 53 27.51 10.95 20.21
C ALA A 53 26.43 9.85 20.32
N ASN A 54 25.59 9.89 21.36
CA ASN A 54 24.49 8.95 21.55
C ASN A 54 23.45 9.03 20.42
N LYS A 55 23.16 10.24 19.93
CA LYS A 55 22.21 10.49 18.83
C LYS A 55 22.73 9.95 17.50
N LYS A 56 24.04 10.09 17.22
CA LYS A 56 24.69 9.44 16.07
C LYS A 56 24.66 7.92 16.19
N LEU A 57 25.03 7.39 17.36
CA LEU A 57 25.02 5.95 17.64
C LEU A 57 23.61 5.35 17.48
N PHE A 58 22.56 6.07 17.90
CA PHE A 58 21.19 5.66 17.69
C PHE A 58 20.86 5.50 16.19
N LEU A 59 21.21 6.47 15.34
CA LEU A 59 21.03 6.37 13.89
C LEU A 59 21.83 5.22 13.28
N ASP A 60 23.07 5.01 13.72
CA ASP A 60 23.89 3.89 13.26
C ASP A 60 23.28 2.54 13.63
N ASN A 61 22.70 2.42 14.82
CA ASN A 61 22.01 1.22 15.25
C ASN A 61 20.72 0.98 14.46
N LEU A 62 19.97 2.02 14.11
CA LEU A 62 18.82 1.91 13.21
C LEU A 62 19.24 1.36 11.84
N ARG A 63 20.30 1.91 11.24
CA ARG A 63 20.84 1.45 9.95
C ARG A 63 21.28 -0.01 10.00
N LYS A 64 22.05 -0.39 11.03
CA LYS A 64 22.49 -1.78 11.22
C LYS A 64 21.32 -2.75 11.41
N ALA A 65 20.28 -2.33 12.12
CA ALA A 65 19.09 -3.16 12.34
C ALA A 65 18.30 -3.38 11.04
N LEU A 66 18.15 -2.35 10.19
CA LEU A 66 17.52 -2.48 8.88
C LEU A 66 18.31 -3.40 7.94
N ALA A 67 19.64 -3.26 7.92
CA ALA A 67 20.53 -4.09 7.10
C ALA A 67 20.64 -5.56 7.58
N GLY A 68 19.85 -5.97 8.59
CA GLY A 68 19.86 -7.32 9.15
C GLY A 68 21.08 -7.66 10.00
N GLN A 69 21.96 -6.68 10.27
CA GLN A 69 23.21 -6.86 11.03
C GLN A 69 23.00 -6.83 12.55
N GLY A 70 21.77 -6.53 13.01
CA GLY A 70 21.46 -6.27 14.43
C GLY A 70 21.04 -7.47 15.28
N GLY A 71 20.97 -8.69 14.73
CA GLY A 71 20.68 -9.96 15.44
C GLY A 71 19.29 -10.10 16.10
N SER A 72 18.62 -9.00 16.46
CA SER A 72 17.33 -8.97 17.14
C SER A 72 16.20 -8.61 16.19
N LYS A 73 15.25 -9.54 16.02
CA LYS A 73 14.03 -9.31 15.23
C LYS A 73 13.25 -8.09 15.74
N GLN A 74 13.13 -7.93 17.07
CA GLN A 74 12.38 -6.81 17.66
C GLN A 74 13.03 -5.46 17.36
N LEU A 75 14.37 -5.40 17.32
CA LEU A 75 15.07 -4.17 16.94
C LEU A 75 14.90 -3.86 15.45
N MET A 76 14.95 -4.86 14.58
CA MET A 76 14.65 -4.68 13.15
C MET A 76 13.21 -4.19 12.93
N GLU A 77 12.24 -4.82 13.59
CA GLU A 77 10.82 -4.42 13.53
C GLU A 77 10.62 -2.98 14.02
N SER A 78 11.27 -2.62 15.12
CA SER A 78 11.22 -1.26 15.66
C SER A 78 11.94 -0.23 14.78
N ALA A 79 13.07 -0.61 14.20
CA ALA A 79 13.80 0.22 13.24
C ALA A 79 12.95 0.54 12.02
N ALA A 80 12.22 -0.45 11.49
CA ALA A 80 11.29 -0.24 10.37
C ALA A 80 10.24 0.83 10.72
N ILE A 81 9.61 0.74 11.89
CA ILE A 81 8.62 1.73 12.35
C ILE A 81 9.25 3.13 12.47
N ALA A 82 10.41 3.22 13.09
CA ALA A 82 11.13 4.48 13.26
C ALA A 82 11.51 5.10 11.90
N CYS A 83 11.98 4.28 10.97
CA CYS A 83 12.43 4.72 9.65
C CYS A 83 11.26 5.11 8.74
N VAL A 84 10.10 4.46 8.83
CA VAL A 84 8.87 4.92 8.15
C VAL A 84 8.44 6.28 8.70
N LYS A 85 8.50 6.49 10.02
CA LYS A 85 8.20 7.81 10.63
C LYS A 85 9.14 8.90 10.11
N LEU A 86 10.44 8.60 9.99
CA LEU A 86 11.42 9.51 9.40
C LEU A 86 11.12 9.83 7.94
N CYS A 87 10.84 8.81 7.11
CA CYS A 87 10.45 9.02 5.71
C CYS A 87 9.19 9.89 5.62
N LYS A 88 8.16 9.56 6.40
CA LYS A 88 6.90 10.32 6.43
C LYS A 88 7.11 11.78 6.82
N ALA A 89 7.85 12.03 7.90
CA ALA A 89 8.15 13.38 8.35
C ALA A 89 8.90 14.20 7.29
N SER A 90 9.86 13.58 6.58
CA SER A 90 10.60 14.26 5.51
C SER A 90 9.71 14.76 4.37
N THR A 91 8.55 14.12 4.12
CA THR A 91 7.63 14.58 3.07
C THR A 91 6.95 15.92 3.41
N TYR A 92 6.92 16.33 4.67
CA TYR A 92 6.30 17.58 5.12
C TYR A 92 7.29 18.76 5.17
N ILE A 93 8.53 18.55 4.74
CA ILE A 93 9.56 19.59 4.64
C ILE A 93 9.74 19.89 3.16
N ASN A 94 9.81 21.18 2.80
CA ASN A 94 10.02 21.57 1.41
C ASN A 94 11.45 21.17 0.99
N TRP A 95 11.62 20.68 -0.23
CA TRP A 95 12.93 20.29 -0.77
C TRP A 95 13.88 21.49 -0.87
N GLU A 96 13.35 22.70 -1.01
CA GLU A 96 14.09 23.97 -1.03
C GLU A 96 14.78 24.27 0.31
N ASP A 97 14.31 23.68 1.42
CA ASP A 97 14.87 23.92 2.75
C ASP A 97 16.23 23.23 2.97
N HIS A 98 16.73 22.45 1.99
CA HIS A 98 18.01 21.73 2.03
C HIS A 98 18.27 20.96 3.33
N SER A 99 17.19 20.45 3.94
CA SER A 99 17.24 19.85 5.27
C SER A 99 18.09 18.57 5.30
N THR A 100 18.89 18.41 6.35
CA THR A 100 19.73 17.23 6.56
C THR A 100 18.93 15.95 6.78
N ILE A 101 17.62 16.07 7.06
CA ILE A 101 16.70 14.93 7.11
C ILE A 101 16.69 14.15 5.80
N PHE A 102 16.89 14.81 4.65
CA PHE A 102 16.88 14.16 3.35
C PHE A 102 18.09 13.23 3.19
N LEU A 103 19.26 13.61 3.71
CA LEU A 103 20.46 12.77 3.73
C LEU A 103 20.25 11.52 4.60
N LEU A 104 19.59 11.69 5.77
CA LEU A 104 19.25 10.57 6.63
C LEU A 104 18.32 9.60 5.92
N VAL A 105 17.25 10.10 5.29
CA VAL A 105 16.29 9.30 4.51
C VAL A 105 16.97 8.57 3.37
N GLN A 106 17.82 9.25 2.59
CA GLN A 106 18.57 8.63 1.49
C GLN A 106 19.42 7.45 1.95
N SER A 107 20.00 7.55 3.16
CA SER A 107 20.84 6.48 3.72
C SER A 107 20.08 5.24 4.20
N ILE A 108 18.75 5.28 4.33
CA ILE A 108 17.94 4.18 4.89
C ILE A 108 16.83 3.66 3.97
N VAL A 109 16.36 4.49 3.02
CA VAL A 109 15.11 4.22 2.30
C VAL A 109 15.18 2.96 1.44
N MET A 110 16.36 2.63 0.90
CA MET A 110 16.54 1.41 0.09
C MET A 110 16.44 0.15 0.95
N ASP A 111 17.14 0.10 2.10
CA ASP A 111 17.06 -1.03 3.03
C ASP A 111 15.65 -1.18 3.61
N LEU A 112 15.00 -0.05 3.91
CA LEU A 112 13.61 -0.05 4.38
C LEU A 112 12.64 -0.63 3.34
N LYS A 113 12.79 -0.22 2.06
CA LYS A 113 12.00 -0.79 0.96
C LYS A 113 12.25 -2.28 0.80
N ALA A 114 13.52 -2.71 0.83
CA ALA A 114 13.91 -4.11 0.71
C ALA A 114 13.40 -4.97 1.89
N LEU A 115 13.21 -4.37 3.07
CA LEU A 115 12.65 -5.04 4.24
C LEU A 115 11.12 -5.16 4.16
N LEU A 116 10.41 -4.06 3.84
CA LEU A 116 8.95 -4.01 3.90
C LEU A 116 8.29 -4.61 2.64
N PHE A 117 8.89 -4.41 1.47
CA PHE A 117 8.33 -4.82 0.19
C PHE A 117 9.05 -6.05 -0.38
N ASN A 118 9.27 -7.06 0.45
CA ASN A 118 9.84 -8.34 0.03
C ASN A 118 8.78 -9.46 0.06
N PRO A 119 8.29 -9.92 -1.10
CA PRO A 119 7.28 -10.97 -1.14
C PRO A 119 7.81 -12.35 -0.72
N ALA A 120 9.12 -12.60 -0.87
CA ALA A 120 9.76 -13.85 -0.45
C ALA A 120 9.95 -13.93 1.08
N LYS A 121 10.08 -12.78 1.75
CA LYS A 121 10.16 -12.69 3.20
C LYS A 121 9.28 -11.54 3.73
N PRO A 122 7.95 -11.73 3.76
CA PRO A 122 7.03 -10.69 4.17
C PRO A 122 7.28 -10.19 5.60
N PHE A 123 7.20 -8.87 5.79
CA PHE A 123 7.34 -8.25 7.09
C PHE A 123 6.08 -8.44 7.94
N TRP A 124 6.17 -9.26 9.00
CA TRP A 124 5.07 -9.47 9.95
C TRP A 124 5.58 -9.52 11.39
N ARG A 125 5.00 -8.68 12.25
CA ARG A 125 5.28 -8.64 13.70
C ARG A 125 4.47 -9.65 14.51
N GLY A 126 3.61 -10.43 13.87
CA GLY A 126 2.76 -11.46 14.48
C GLY A 126 1.28 -11.23 14.22
N THR A 127 0.45 -12.19 14.64
CA THR A 127 -1.00 -12.23 14.32
C THR A 127 -1.80 -11.05 14.87
N GLY A 128 -1.37 -10.45 15.98
CA GLY A 128 -2.03 -9.28 16.58
C GLY A 128 -1.68 -7.93 15.93
N SER A 129 -0.70 -7.89 15.02
CA SER A 129 -0.15 -6.65 14.44
C SER A 129 -0.46 -6.47 12.97
N GLN A 130 -1.18 -7.39 12.33
CA GLN A 130 -1.34 -7.42 10.86
C GLN A 130 -1.89 -6.10 10.30
N ASN A 131 -2.94 -5.53 10.89
CA ASN A 131 -3.48 -4.24 10.43
C ASN A 131 -2.48 -3.10 10.62
N ALA A 132 -1.73 -3.10 11.73
CA ALA A 132 -0.70 -2.09 11.99
C ALA A 132 0.51 -2.25 11.06
N ASP A 133 0.83 -3.48 10.62
CA ASP A 133 1.86 -3.78 9.62
C ASP A 133 1.44 -3.28 8.23
N VAL A 134 0.18 -3.51 7.85
CA VAL A 134 -0.38 -2.97 6.60
C VAL A 134 -0.36 -1.44 6.60
N GLU A 135 -0.83 -0.78 7.67
CA GLU A 135 -0.78 0.68 7.76
C GLU A 135 0.66 1.22 7.74
N LEU A 136 1.61 0.52 8.37
CA LEU A 136 3.03 0.86 8.31
C LEU A 136 3.55 0.79 6.86
N MET A 137 3.18 -0.26 6.11
CA MET A 137 3.57 -0.42 4.71
C MET A 137 2.92 0.64 3.81
N VAL A 138 1.65 1.00 4.06
CA VAL A 138 0.96 2.10 3.35
C VAL A 138 1.65 3.43 3.63
N ASP A 139 1.95 3.74 4.89
CA ASP A 139 2.70 4.96 5.26
C ASP A 139 4.08 4.98 4.58
N CYS A 140 4.77 3.84 4.52
CA CYS A 140 6.05 3.73 3.81
C CYS A 140 5.89 3.96 2.31
N PHE A 141 4.88 3.36 1.68
CA PHE A 141 4.63 3.49 0.24
C PHE A 141 4.35 4.95 -0.13
N VAL A 142 3.39 5.58 0.55
CA VAL A 142 3.04 6.99 0.31
C VAL A 142 4.25 7.90 0.53
N SER A 143 5.04 7.63 1.57
CA SER A 143 6.27 8.40 1.81
C SER A 143 7.29 8.22 0.69
N CYS A 144 7.51 6.99 0.24
CA CYS A 144 8.43 6.68 -0.86
C CYS A 144 8.01 7.35 -2.17
N PHE A 145 6.71 7.34 -2.47
CA PHE A 145 6.15 8.04 -3.63
C PHE A 145 6.41 9.54 -3.55
N ARG A 146 6.15 10.17 -2.40
CA ARG A 146 6.37 11.61 -2.18
C ARG A 146 7.84 12.01 -2.20
N ILE A 147 8.75 11.14 -1.75
CA ILE A 147 10.20 11.39 -1.76
C ILE A 147 10.77 11.28 -3.18
N ASN A 148 10.38 10.25 -3.93
CA ASN A 148 10.88 10.01 -5.28
C ASN A 148 9.86 9.15 -6.06
N PRO A 149 8.93 9.77 -6.81
CA PRO A 149 7.88 9.05 -7.53
C PRO A 149 8.42 8.14 -8.62
N HIS A 150 9.57 8.48 -9.22
CA HIS A 150 10.20 7.70 -10.29
C HIS A 150 10.91 6.44 -9.77
N ASN A 151 11.31 6.39 -8.50
CA ASN A 151 11.85 5.18 -7.88
C ASN A 151 10.72 4.23 -7.40
N ASN A 152 10.13 3.57 -8.39
CA ASN A 152 8.91 2.77 -8.26
C ASN A 152 9.14 1.25 -8.12
N GLN A 153 10.31 0.81 -7.64
CA GLN A 153 10.58 -0.62 -7.45
C GLN A 153 9.53 -1.31 -6.55
N HIS A 154 9.25 -0.71 -5.39
CA HIS A 154 8.20 -1.15 -4.47
C HIS A 154 6.79 -1.15 -5.09
N PHE A 155 6.48 -0.18 -5.96
CA PHE A 155 5.23 -0.16 -6.74
C PHE A 155 5.14 -1.41 -7.61
N LYS A 156 6.17 -1.72 -8.40
CA LYS A 156 6.18 -2.89 -9.29
C LYS A 156 6.05 -4.20 -8.53
N VAL A 157 6.71 -4.31 -7.36
CA VAL A 157 6.53 -5.46 -6.47
C VAL A 157 5.07 -5.58 -6.04
N CYS A 158 4.46 -4.50 -5.56
CA CYS A 158 3.06 -4.53 -5.14
C CYS A 158 2.06 -4.61 -6.28
N LEU A 159 2.44 -4.38 -7.53
CA LEU A 159 1.57 -4.47 -8.70
C LEU A 159 1.59 -5.86 -9.34
N ALA A 160 2.71 -6.60 -9.19
CA ALA A 160 2.88 -7.89 -9.83
C ALA A 160 1.75 -8.88 -9.49
N SER A 161 1.25 -9.58 -10.50
CA SER A 161 0.15 -10.55 -10.35
C SER A 161 0.49 -11.75 -9.46
N SER A 162 1.78 -12.06 -9.32
CA SER A 162 2.29 -13.11 -8.43
C SER A 162 2.43 -12.68 -6.97
N SER A 163 2.27 -11.39 -6.67
CA SER A 163 2.41 -10.87 -5.31
C SER A 163 1.23 -11.25 -4.42
N PRO A 164 1.46 -11.41 -3.10
CA PRO A 164 0.39 -11.69 -2.16
C PRO A 164 -0.69 -10.59 -2.16
N SER A 165 -1.95 -10.96 -1.95
CA SER A 165 -3.09 -10.02 -1.92
C SER A 165 -2.90 -8.85 -0.94
N THR A 166 -2.16 -9.05 0.15
CA THR A 166 -1.84 -7.96 1.08
C THR A 166 -0.98 -6.87 0.46
N PHE A 167 -0.10 -7.20 -0.48
CA PHE A 167 0.72 -6.22 -1.20
C PHE A 167 -0.14 -5.44 -2.21
N HIS A 168 -1.05 -6.11 -2.91
CA HIS A 168 -2.07 -5.46 -3.74
C HIS A 168 -2.91 -4.50 -2.89
N PHE A 169 -3.33 -4.93 -1.69
CA PHE A 169 -4.09 -4.10 -0.77
C PHE A 169 -3.29 -2.87 -0.31
N VAL A 170 -2.01 -3.02 0.02
CA VAL A 170 -1.13 -1.89 0.35
C VAL A 170 -1.02 -0.92 -0.83
N LEU A 171 -0.80 -1.40 -2.05
CA LEU A 171 -0.75 -0.55 -3.25
C LEU A 171 -2.02 0.28 -3.39
N VAL A 172 -3.18 -0.38 -3.45
CA VAL A 172 -4.46 0.27 -3.71
C VAL A 172 -4.80 1.30 -2.64
N ASN A 173 -4.62 0.96 -1.35
CA ASN A 173 -4.85 1.91 -0.26
C ASN A 173 -3.85 3.07 -0.27
N SER A 174 -2.62 2.85 -0.71
CA SER A 174 -1.61 3.92 -0.83
C SER A 174 -1.97 4.91 -1.93
N LEU A 175 -2.39 4.42 -3.11
CA LEU A 175 -2.85 5.27 -4.20
C LEU A 175 -4.10 6.07 -3.81
N HIS A 176 -5.07 5.41 -3.19
CA HIS A 176 -6.26 6.09 -2.69
C HIS A 176 -5.89 7.17 -1.67
N ARG A 177 -4.94 6.89 -0.76
CA ARG A 177 -4.42 7.86 0.23
C ARG A 177 -3.66 9.03 -0.41
N ILE A 178 -2.98 8.81 -1.54
CA ILE A 178 -2.33 9.89 -2.31
C ILE A 178 -3.38 10.83 -2.91
N ILE A 179 -4.50 10.30 -3.40
CA ILE A 179 -5.59 11.08 -4.00
C ILE A 179 -6.35 11.89 -2.96
N ILE A 180 -6.74 11.29 -1.84
CA ILE A 180 -7.65 11.95 -0.87
C ILE A 180 -6.95 12.87 0.13
N ASN A 181 -5.64 12.74 0.31
CA ASN A 181 -4.92 13.57 1.27
C ASN A 181 -4.82 15.01 0.78
N SER A 182 -4.89 15.98 1.70
CA SER A 182 -4.63 17.39 1.39
C SER A 182 -3.30 17.57 0.68
N HIS A 183 -3.31 18.26 -0.45
CA HIS A 183 -2.10 18.44 -1.26
C HIS A 183 -1.18 19.51 -0.65
N LEU A 184 0.14 19.27 -0.74
CA LEU A 184 1.17 20.29 -0.62
C LEU A 184 1.72 20.55 -2.02
N ASP A 185 2.12 21.78 -2.32
CA ASP A 185 2.53 22.18 -3.68
C ASP A 185 3.72 21.39 -4.22
N TRP A 186 4.60 20.91 -3.34
CA TRP A 186 5.75 20.09 -3.69
C TRP A 186 5.51 18.58 -3.68
N TRP A 187 4.30 18.11 -3.33
CA TRP A 187 4.00 16.69 -3.40
C TRP A 187 3.75 16.27 -4.86
N PRO A 188 4.33 15.14 -5.31
CA PRO A 188 4.03 14.61 -6.63
C PRO A 188 2.55 14.24 -6.72
N LYS A 189 2.01 14.41 -7.92
CA LYS A 189 0.60 14.13 -8.24
C LYS A 189 0.42 12.69 -8.69
N ILE A 190 -0.81 12.20 -8.63
CA ILE A 190 -1.15 10.81 -8.95
C ILE A 190 -0.93 10.46 -10.44
N ASP A 191 -0.82 11.46 -11.31
CA ASP A 191 -0.56 11.29 -12.75
C ASP A 191 0.79 10.58 -13.03
N GLU A 192 1.76 10.67 -12.13
CA GLU A 192 3.02 9.92 -12.16
C GLU A 192 2.85 8.40 -12.29
N VAL A 193 1.69 7.85 -11.92
CA VAL A 193 1.41 6.41 -11.97
C VAL A 193 0.40 6.00 -13.06
N TYR A 194 -0.08 6.93 -13.89
CA TYR A 194 -1.03 6.61 -14.97
C TYR A 194 -0.43 5.65 -16.01
N CYS A 195 0.89 5.58 -16.14
CA CYS A 195 1.54 4.58 -17.01
C CYS A 195 1.26 3.11 -16.60
N TYR A 196 0.74 2.87 -15.38
CA TYR A 196 0.40 1.54 -14.86
C TYR A 196 -1.10 1.18 -14.96
N SER A 197 -1.89 1.96 -15.70
CA SER A 197 -3.34 1.75 -15.80
C SER A 197 -3.72 0.39 -16.37
N GLY A 198 -2.92 -0.20 -17.27
CA GLY A 198 -3.18 -1.54 -17.81
C GLY A 198 -3.13 -2.63 -16.74
N GLU A 199 -2.10 -2.60 -15.92
CA GLU A 199 -1.89 -3.53 -14.82
C GLU A 199 -2.90 -3.34 -13.69
N LEU A 200 -3.32 -2.09 -13.41
CA LEU A 200 -4.39 -1.80 -12.45
C LEU A 200 -5.75 -2.34 -12.93
N ARG A 201 -6.08 -2.18 -14.23
CA ARG A 201 -7.27 -2.81 -14.83
C ARG A 201 -7.21 -4.33 -14.71
N PHE A 202 -6.05 -4.93 -15.02
CA PHE A 202 -5.85 -6.37 -14.86
C PHE A 202 -6.08 -6.83 -13.43
N MET A 203 -5.53 -6.11 -12.44
CA MET A 203 -5.72 -6.41 -11.01
C MET A 203 -7.20 -6.35 -10.61
N PHE A 204 -7.93 -5.34 -11.10
CA PHE A 204 -9.38 -5.24 -10.90
C PHE A 204 -10.11 -6.45 -11.47
N SER A 205 -9.90 -6.77 -12.74
CA SER A 205 -10.57 -7.90 -13.40
C SER A 205 -10.22 -9.25 -12.76
N ASP A 206 -8.96 -9.49 -12.40
CA ASP A 206 -8.55 -10.73 -11.70
C ASP A 206 -9.20 -10.83 -10.32
N THR A 207 -9.21 -9.74 -9.55
CA THR A 207 -9.84 -9.70 -8.23
C THR A 207 -11.36 -9.93 -8.31
N LEU A 208 -12.02 -9.27 -9.27
CA LEU A 208 -13.45 -9.43 -9.54
C LEU A 208 -13.79 -10.90 -9.84
N ASN A 209 -13.06 -11.52 -10.76
CA ASN A 209 -13.26 -12.92 -11.14
C ASN A 209 -13.10 -13.87 -9.96
N ARG A 210 -12.09 -13.65 -9.09
CA ARG A 210 -11.89 -14.46 -7.87
C ARG A 210 -13.05 -14.33 -6.89
N VAL A 211 -13.60 -13.11 -6.71
CA VAL A 211 -14.74 -12.88 -5.83
C VAL A 211 -16.00 -13.56 -6.39
N ILE A 212 -16.28 -13.43 -7.69
CA ILE A 212 -17.43 -14.07 -8.33
C ILE A 212 -17.34 -15.60 -8.22
N GLN A 213 -16.18 -16.19 -8.53
CA GLN A 213 -15.97 -17.64 -8.40
C GLN A 213 -16.12 -18.12 -6.95
N GLY A 214 -15.64 -17.33 -5.98
CA GLY A 214 -15.79 -17.63 -4.55
C GLY A 214 -17.24 -17.57 -4.04
N THR A 215 -18.14 -16.84 -4.71
CA THR A 215 -19.58 -16.83 -4.39
C THR A 215 -20.35 -18.00 -5.02
N GLY A 216 -19.78 -18.70 -6.00
CA GLY A 216 -20.44 -19.75 -6.79
C GLY A 216 -20.34 -21.17 -6.23
N THR A 217 -19.79 -21.40 -5.03
CA THR A 217 -19.64 -22.75 -4.45
C THR A 217 -20.93 -23.36 -3.90
N HIS A 218 -22.05 -22.65 -3.91
CA HIS A 218 -23.38 -23.27 -3.84
C HIS A 218 -23.89 -23.54 -5.26
N ALA A 219 -23.46 -24.66 -5.84
CA ALA A 219 -24.15 -25.21 -7.02
C ALA A 219 -25.64 -25.40 -6.68
N PRO A 220 -26.58 -25.08 -7.58
CA PRO A 220 -27.97 -25.44 -7.38
C PRO A 220 -28.02 -26.97 -7.27
N LEU A 221 -28.64 -27.46 -6.18
CA LEU A 221 -28.84 -28.87 -5.90
C LEU A 221 -29.44 -29.55 -7.13
N ARG A 222 -28.61 -30.22 -7.93
CA ARG A 222 -29.11 -31.23 -8.87
C ARG A 222 -29.61 -32.38 -8.01
N MET A 223 -30.93 -32.54 -7.95
CA MET A 223 -31.54 -33.73 -7.37
C MET A 223 -31.08 -34.94 -8.17
N THR A 224 -30.26 -35.80 -7.57
CA THR A 224 -30.03 -37.16 -8.05
C THR A 224 -30.55 -38.13 -7.00
N PRO A 225 -31.33 -39.15 -7.40
CA PRO A 225 -31.88 -40.12 -6.46
C PRO A 225 -30.75 -41.03 -5.93
N SER A 226 -30.86 -41.37 -4.65
CA SER A 226 -29.94 -42.20 -3.88
C SER A 226 -29.66 -43.57 -4.51
N LEU A 227 -28.44 -44.11 -4.32
CA LEU A 227 -28.17 -45.48 -3.83
C LEU A 227 -26.65 -45.75 -3.63
N THR A 228 -26.30 -46.07 -2.37
CA THR A 228 -25.21 -46.93 -1.82
C THR A 228 -23.75 -46.82 -2.31
N PHE A 229 -22.81 -46.48 -1.39
CA PHE A 229 -21.71 -47.38 -0.97
C PHE A 229 -21.00 -46.88 0.30
N ILE A 230 -20.68 -47.80 1.22
CA ILE A 230 -19.92 -47.58 2.47
C ILE A 230 -18.42 -47.46 2.13
N GLY A 231 -17.71 -46.45 2.65
CA GLY A 231 -16.25 -46.42 2.54
C GLY A 231 -15.52 -45.20 3.11
N LYS A 232 -14.98 -45.37 4.32
CA LYS A 232 -13.80 -44.71 4.92
C LYS A 232 -13.78 -43.16 5.08
N LYS A 233 -13.81 -42.75 6.35
CA LYS A 233 -13.44 -41.42 6.87
C LYS A 233 -12.08 -40.96 6.32
N THR A 234 -12.04 -39.76 5.72
CA THR A 234 -10.86 -38.91 5.66
C THR A 234 -11.20 -37.54 6.23
N THR A 235 -10.71 -37.29 7.45
CA THR A 235 -10.68 -35.97 8.09
C THR A 235 -9.60 -35.11 7.44
N SER A 236 -9.93 -34.35 6.40
CA SER A 236 -9.06 -33.28 5.86
C SER A 236 -9.80 -32.08 5.26
N LEU A 237 -11.13 -32.03 5.32
CA LEU A 237 -11.91 -30.94 4.71
C LEU A 237 -11.94 -29.64 5.53
N LYS A 238 -11.84 -29.71 6.86
CA LYS A 238 -11.98 -28.53 7.74
C LYS A 238 -10.82 -27.53 7.70
N PHE A 239 -9.64 -27.93 7.20
CA PHE A 239 -8.47 -27.04 7.13
C PHE A 239 -8.41 -26.25 5.82
N LYS A 240 -8.89 -26.84 4.72
CA LYS A 240 -8.94 -26.18 3.40
C LYS A 240 -10.10 -25.18 3.30
N GLU A 241 -11.22 -25.47 3.96
CA GLU A 241 -12.42 -24.63 3.99
C GLU A 241 -12.15 -23.28 4.68
N LYS A 242 -11.50 -23.28 5.86
CA LYS A 242 -11.13 -22.04 6.58
C LYS A 242 -10.15 -21.15 5.82
N ALA A 243 -9.19 -21.74 5.10
CA ALA A 243 -8.25 -20.97 4.27
C ALA A 243 -8.97 -20.31 3.07
N THR A 244 -9.87 -21.06 2.42
CA THR A 244 -10.64 -20.58 1.26
C THR A 244 -11.60 -19.44 1.63
N GLU A 245 -12.23 -19.50 2.81
CA GLU A 245 -13.10 -18.43 3.33
C GLU A 245 -12.33 -17.14 3.65
N GLN A 246 -11.16 -17.26 4.29
CA GLN A 246 -10.32 -16.11 4.64
C GLN A 246 -9.74 -15.44 3.39
N ASP A 247 -9.33 -16.23 2.39
CA ASP A 247 -8.88 -15.72 1.10
C ASP A 247 -10.01 -14.98 0.39
N THR A 248 -11.21 -15.55 0.36
CA THR A 248 -12.40 -14.90 -0.22
C THR A 248 -12.73 -13.57 0.45
N ARG A 249 -12.65 -13.50 1.79
CA ARG A 249 -12.85 -12.23 2.52
C ARG A 249 -11.78 -11.20 2.18
N SER A 250 -10.53 -11.63 2.02
CA SER A 250 -9.41 -10.74 1.67
C SER A 250 -9.59 -10.15 0.27
N TYR A 251 -10.00 -10.95 -0.71
CA TYR A 251 -10.30 -10.46 -2.07
C TYR A 251 -11.51 -9.53 -2.10
N LYS A 252 -12.54 -9.74 -1.27
CA LYS A 252 -13.67 -8.80 -1.15
C LYS A 252 -13.21 -7.43 -0.62
N CYS A 253 -12.34 -7.40 0.38
CA CYS A 253 -11.77 -6.15 0.90
C CYS A 253 -10.91 -5.45 -0.16
N LEU A 254 -10.08 -6.19 -0.91
CA LEU A 254 -9.28 -5.65 -2.00
C LEU A 254 -10.16 -5.08 -3.12
N LEU A 255 -11.21 -5.80 -3.51
CA LEU A 255 -12.15 -5.36 -4.53
C LEU A 255 -12.84 -4.05 -4.14
N LEU A 256 -13.31 -3.94 -2.89
CA LEU A 256 -13.86 -2.69 -2.38
C LEU A 256 -12.84 -1.55 -2.43
N ALA A 257 -11.59 -1.80 -2.06
CA ALA A 257 -10.54 -0.78 -2.13
C ALA A 257 -10.26 -0.35 -3.58
N LEU A 258 -10.31 -1.28 -4.53
CA LEU A 258 -10.14 -0.99 -5.96
C LEU A 258 -11.30 -0.13 -6.48
N VAL A 259 -12.55 -0.46 -6.14
CA VAL A 259 -13.71 0.35 -6.56
C VAL A 259 -13.63 1.77 -5.99
N LYS A 260 -13.22 1.92 -4.72
CA LYS A 260 -12.94 3.24 -4.13
C LYS A 260 -11.85 4.01 -4.86
N LEU A 261 -10.80 3.32 -5.30
CA LEU A 261 -9.73 3.92 -6.08
C LEU A 261 -10.25 4.43 -7.43
N ILE A 262 -11.08 3.64 -8.12
CA ILE A 262 -11.71 4.00 -9.39
C ILE A 262 -12.63 5.21 -9.22
N HIS A 263 -13.45 5.20 -8.16
CA HIS A 263 -14.31 6.33 -7.82
C HIS A 263 -13.49 7.60 -7.57
N ALA A 264 -12.40 7.51 -6.80
CA ALA A 264 -11.58 8.66 -6.43
C ALA A 264 -10.82 9.28 -7.62
N ASP A 265 -10.28 8.47 -8.53
CA ASP A 265 -9.65 8.95 -9.78
C ASP A 265 -9.81 7.92 -10.92
N PRO A 266 -10.81 8.08 -11.81
CA PRO A 266 -11.04 7.15 -12.91
C PRO A 266 -9.91 7.15 -13.95
N LYS A 267 -9.06 8.20 -14.00
CA LYS A 267 -7.95 8.27 -14.98
C LYS A 267 -6.93 7.17 -14.74
N LEU A 268 -6.81 6.68 -13.49
CA LEU A 268 -6.00 5.50 -13.15
C LEU A 268 -6.43 4.24 -13.91
N MET A 269 -7.68 4.15 -14.36
CA MET A 269 -8.18 3.04 -15.16
C MET A 269 -8.41 3.39 -16.63
N LEU A 270 -8.38 4.66 -17.02
CA LEU A 270 -8.68 5.08 -18.40
C LEU A 270 -7.43 5.46 -19.21
N HIS A 271 -6.30 5.75 -18.55
CA HIS A 271 -5.09 6.10 -19.26
C HIS A 271 -4.58 4.93 -20.12
N ASN A 272 -4.29 5.22 -21.40
CA ASN A 272 -3.88 4.25 -22.42
C ASN A 272 -2.98 4.92 -23.49
N PRO A 273 -1.72 5.26 -23.17
CA PRO A 273 -0.92 6.16 -24.01
C PRO A 273 -0.35 5.52 -25.28
N VAL A 274 -0.40 4.19 -25.44
CA VAL A 274 0.27 3.45 -26.52
C VAL A 274 -0.68 2.52 -27.29
N LYS A 275 -1.98 2.50 -26.96
CA LYS A 275 -2.93 1.54 -27.52
C LYS A 275 -3.69 2.10 -28.72
N GLN A 276 -4.07 1.22 -29.64
CA GLN A 276 -4.98 1.55 -30.75
C GLN A 276 -6.37 1.87 -30.19
N ALA A 277 -7.12 2.78 -30.83
CA ALA A 277 -8.44 3.24 -30.40
C ALA A 277 -9.41 2.10 -30.02
N SER A 278 -9.41 1.01 -30.80
CA SER A 278 -10.25 -0.18 -30.55
C SER A 278 -9.91 -0.89 -29.24
N GLU A 279 -8.62 -1.00 -28.89
CA GLU A 279 -8.19 -1.58 -27.62
C GLU A 279 -8.52 -0.67 -26.43
N ILE A 280 -8.47 0.65 -26.63
CA ILE A 280 -8.88 1.64 -25.62
C ILE A 280 -10.36 1.45 -25.32
N GLN A 281 -11.22 1.44 -26.35
CA GLN A 281 -12.66 1.20 -26.23
C GLN A 281 -12.96 -0.13 -25.52
N SER A 282 -12.31 -1.23 -25.93
CA SER A 282 -12.48 -2.55 -25.30
C SER A 282 -12.14 -2.51 -23.81
N SER A 283 -11.01 -1.87 -23.44
CA SER A 283 -10.59 -1.80 -22.04
C SER A 283 -11.54 -0.98 -21.16
N THR A 284 -12.12 0.08 -21.72
CA THR A 284 -13.13 0.90 -21.05
C THR A 284 -14.45 0.13 -20.89
N ALA A 285 -14.90 -0.58 -21.94
CA ALA A 285 -16.11 -1.38 -21.89
C ALA A 285 -16.00 -2.53 -20.86
N GLU A 286 -14.84 -3.20 -20.79
CA GLU A 286 -14.57 -4.24 -19.79
C GLU A 286 -14.62 -3.69 -18.35
N LEU A 287 -14.03 -2.52 -18.11
CA LEU A 287 -14.09 -1.84 -16.82
C LEU A 287 -15.53 -1.54 -16.40
N ILE A 288 -16.31 -0.91 -17.29
CA ILE A 288 -17.71 -0.55 -17.02
C ILE A 288 -18.54 -1.80 -16.77
N THR A 289 -18.41 -2.82 -17.62
CA THR A 289 -19.10 -4.11 -17.45
C THR A 289 -18.78 -4.74 -16.10
N GLY A 290 -17.51 -4.72 -15.69
CA GLY A 290 -17.08 -5.23 -14.39
C GLY A 290 -17.73 -4.49 -13.22
N LEU A 291 -17.85 -3.17 -13.29
CA LEU A 291 -18.55 -2.38 -12.26
C LEU A 291 -20.06 -2.62 -12.25
N VAL A 292 -20.71 -2.73 -13.40
CA VAL A 292 -22.15 -3.07 -13.51
C VAL A 292 -22.45 -4.45 -12.90
N GLN A 293 -21.56 -5.42 -13.12
CA GLN A 293 -21.67 -6.73 -12.47
C GLN A 293 -21.65 -6.59 -10.93
N LEU A 294 -20.81 -5.71 -10.38
CA LEU A 294 -20.77 -5.46 -8.92
C LEU A 294 -22.05 -4.85 -8.37
N VAL A 295 -22.70 -3.95 -9.13
CA VAL A 295 -24.00 -3.39 -8.74
C VAL A 295 -25.04 -4.49 -8.56
N SER A 296 -25.02 -5.48 -9.45
CA SER A 296 -25.95 -6.63 -9.46
C SER A 296 -25.65 -7.68 -8.40
N LEU A 297 -24.45 -7.67 -7.80
CA LEU A 297 -24.10 -8.57 -6.70
C LEU A 297 -24.75 -8.11 -5.39
N ASN A 298 -25.98 -8.54 -5.14
CA ASN A 298 -26.76 -8.30 -3.90
C ASN A 298 -26.12 -8.84 -2.58
N THR A 299 -24.84 -9.21 -2.58
CA THR A 299 -24.16 -9.85 -1.44
C THR A 299 -23.52 -8.88 -0.44
N THR A 300 -23.19 -7.66 -0.87
CA THR A 300 -22.62 -6.61 0.02
C THR A 300 -23.09 -5.22 -0.41
N THR A 301 -23.94 -4.58 0.40
CA THR A 301 -24.52 -3.26 0.12
C THR A 301 -23.46 -2.19 -0.14
N GLN A 302 -22.37 -2.19 0.63
CA GLN A 302 -21.29 -1.20 0.48
C GLN A 302 -20.55 -1.30 -0.86
N LEU A 303 -20.27 -2.52 -1.34
CA LEU A 303 -19.55 -2.69 -2.62
C LEU A 303 -20.42 -2.27 -3.81
N SER A 304 -21.69 -2.68 -3.80
CA SER A 304 -22.66 -2.31 -4.82
C SER A 304 -22.85 -0.79 -4.86
N GLN A 305 -23.01 -0.15 -3.69
CA GLN A 305 -23.13 1.31 -3.60
C GLN A 305 -21.87 2.02 -4.13
N GLU A 306 -20.68 1.61 -3.72
CA GLU A 306 -19.44 2.22 -4.21
C GLU A 306 -19.27 2.03 -5.72
N ALA A 307 -19.70 0.88 -6.27
CA ALA A 307 -19.66 0.64 -7.71
C ALA A 307 -20.63 1.55 -8.47
N MET A 308 -21.81 1.86 -7.89
CA MET A 308 -22.72 2.84 -8.46
C MET A 308 -22.09 4.24 -8.49
N GLU A 309 -21.46 4.69 -7.40
CA GLU A 309 -20.78 5.99 -7.36
C GLU A 309 -19.61 6.06 -8.36
N ALA A 310 -18.80 4.99 -8.44
CA ALA A 310 -17.72 4.88 -9.42
C ALA A 310 -18.25 4.97 -10.87
N LEU A 311 -19.38 4.33 -11.16
CA LEU A 311 -20.05 4.44 -12.45
C LEU A 311 -20.52 5.89 -12.69
N LEU A 312 -21.16 6.55 -11.72
CA LEU A 312 -21.59 7.94 -11.88
C LEU A 312 -20.42 8.89 -12.21
N VAL A 313 -19.26 8.69 -11.58
CA VAL A 313 -18.04 9.47 -11.87
C VAL A 313 -17.46 9.13 -13.25
N LEU A 314 -17.48 7.85 -13.65
CA LEU A 314 -17.06 7.43 -14.98
C LEU A 314 -17.90 8.03 -16.11
N HIS A 315 -19.17 8.33 -15.85
CA HIS A 315 -20.13 8.89 -16.82
C HIS A 315 -20.22 10.43 -16.78
N GLN A 316 -19.34 11.10 -16.03
CA GLN A 316 -19.23 12.55 -16.14
C GLN A 316 -18.65 12.92 -17.52
N PRO A 317 -19.06 14.06 -18.12
CA PRO A 317 -18.61 14.46 -19.45
C PRO A 317 -17.08 14.43 -19.61
N ASP A 318 -16.34 15.03 -18.67
CA ASP A 318 -14.88 15.08 -18.67
C ASP A 318 -14.22 13.69 -18.64
N THR A 319 -14.89 12.70 -18.04
CA THR A 319 -14.39 11.32 -17.98
C THR A 319 -14.72 10.54 -19.25
N ILE A 320 -15.89 10.77 -19.85
CA ILE A 320 -16.31 10.16 -21.13
C ILE A 320 -15.34 10.52 -22.26
N GLU A 321 -14.80 11.74 -22.26
CA GLU A 321 -13.75 12.15 -23.22
C GLU A 321 -12.51 11.25 -23.19
N LEU A 322 -12.25 10.58 -22.06
CA LEU A 322 -11.10 9.69 -21.88
C LEU A 322 -11.39 8.24 -22.26
N TRP A 323 -12.66 7.88 -22.51
CA TRP A 323 -13.07 6.50 -22.81
C TRP A 323 -12.49 6.01 -24.14
N ASN A 324 -12.41 6.93 -25.11
CA ASN A 324 -11.76 6.77 -26.40
C ASN A 324 -11.54 8.19 -26.97
N PRO A 325 -10.31 8.75 -26.87
CA PRO A 325 -10.05 10.12 -27.31
C PRO A 325 -10.37 10.38 -28.79
N ASP A 326 -10.37 9.35 -29.64
CA ASP A 326 -10.65 9.49 -31.07
C ASP A 326 -12.15 9.55 -31.39
N ALA A 327 -12.98 8.89 -30.57
CA ALA A 327 -14.43 8.78 -30.79
C ALA A 327 -15.21 8.58 -29.47
N PRO A 328 -15.20 9.59 -28.57
CA PRO A 328 -15.76 9.43 -27.22
C PRO A 328 -17.29 9.27 -27.23
N ILE A 329 -18.00 10.00 -28.10
CA ILE A 329 -19.46 9.95 -28.19
C ILE A 329 -19.95 8.63 -28.82
N GLU A 330 -19.27 8.15 -29.87
CA GLU A 330 -19.58 6.84 -30.47
C GLU A 330 -19.38 5.73 -29.44
N THR A 331 -18.25 5.77 -28.73
CA THR A 331 -17.94 4.82 -27.66
C THR A 331 -18.99 4.85 -26.55
N PHE A 332 -19.49 6.03 -26.18
CA PHE A 332 -20.57 6.18 -25.20
C PHE A 332 -21.86 5.46 -25.62
N TRP A 333 -22.25 5.58 -26.89
CA TRP A 333 -23.45 4.91 -27.41
C TRP A 333 -23.28 3.41 -27.61
N ASP A 334 -22.04 2.95 -27.85
CA ASP A 334 -21.72 1.54 -28.09
C ASP A 334 -21.66 0.70 -26.82
N ILE A 335 -21.30 1.30 -25.68
CA ILE A 335 -21.22 0.58 -24.41
C ILE A 335 -22.62 0.18 -23.97
N ARG A 336 -22.87 -1.14 -23.94
CA ARG A 336 -24.11 -1.74 -23.47
C ARG A 336 -23.95 -2.15 -22.01
N TYR A 337 -24.84 -1.68 -21.15
CA TYR A 337 -24.88 -1.99 -19.72
C TYR A 337 -25.57 -3.33 -19.43
#